data_AF-A0A972HAJ4-F1
#
_entry.id   AF-A0A972HAJ4-F1
#
_cell.length_a   1.000
_cell.length_b   1.000
_cell.length_c   1.000
_cell.angle_alpha   90.00
_cell.angle_beta   90.00
_cell.angle_gamma   90.00
#
_symmetry.space_group_name_H-M   'P 1'
#
loop_
_entity.id
_entity.type
_entity.pdbx_description
1 polymer ?
#
loop_
_entity_poly.entity_id
_entity_poly.type
_entity_poly.pdbx_seq_one_letter_code
_entity_poly.pdbx_strand_id
1 'polypeptide(L)'
;MSKNEGDFGVEMRRLFDELSRLTGGSRSPSAIDGFGTAKRKIDDRRGLMRSVRYRRSELLEERRWIESEIHGFERALVLVGQAVAEASGVEGHRADVRLRDKLCSRVERLGEVDQEIHLLDRRVSTLVAEIEELQDVALEALRHAVELAEEEKRAAEALRVSRITARYRRMGEVEPDVMWSPTPVYGYRVWVLDHDGYHGARERWLGPEMAATCPIPGDVPHTDGRCALVAFGCGIYAAKSVEDLMEEVGGTRGGRFAVGLVALKGKVVEHDRGYRAEVAAVRVLVVVDRGTLRVVDVDVSLHDLFKDPSTVAVVASRELPEPDADDAMTATIRDYLEERAERLNAWT
;
A
#
# COMPACT_ATOMS: atom_id res chain seq x y z
N MET A 1 25.34 13.62 -15.43
CA MET A 1 24.03 12.98 -15.18
C MET A 1 23.96 12.11 -13.92
N SER A 2 25.05 11.80 -13.18
CA SER A 2 24.98 10.78 -12.11
C SER A 2 24.44 11.22 -10.74
N LYS A 3 24.35 12.53 -10.41
CA LYS A 3 23.89 12.96 -9.08
C LYS A 3 22.38 13.22 -9.00
N ASN A 4 21.76 13.82 -10.02
CA ASN A 4 20.34 14.18 -9.97
C ASN A 4 19.38 13.00 -10.18
N GLU A 5 19.73 11.98 -10.97
CA GLU A 5 18.83 10.84 -11.17
C GLU A 5 18.64 10.02 -9.89
N GLY A 6 19.67 9.92 -9.05
CA GLY A 6 19.59 9.27 -7.75
C GLY A 6 18.66 10.02 -6.80
N ASP A 7 18.77 11.36 -6.77
CA ASP A 7 18.01 12.22 -5.87
C ASP A 7 16.52 12.22 -6.21
N PHE A 8 16.18 12.41 -7.50
CA PHE A 8 14.80 12.35 -7.97
C PHE A 8 14.14 11.02 -7.60
N GLY A 9 14.81 9.89 -7.83
CA GLY A 9 14.25 8.56 -7.52
C GLY A 9 14.11 8.26 -6.03
N VAL A 10 14.94 8.86 -5.17
CA VAL A 10 14.82 8.74 -3.71
C VAL A 10 13.64 9.57 -3.21
N GLU A 11 13.56 10.84 -3.61
CA GLU A 11 12.48 11.75 -3.21
C GLU A 11 11.12 11.24 -3.70
N MET A 12 11.05 10.74 -4.94
CA MET A 12 9.81 10.16 -5.48
C MET A 12 9.30 9.00 -4.62
N ARG A 13 10.20 8.08 -4.23
CA ARG A 13 9.83 6.92 -3.39
C ARG A 13 9.36 7.36 -2.02
N ARG A 14 10.06 8.31 -1.41
CA ARG A 14 9.67 8.91 -0.13
C ARG A 14 8.24 9.47 -0.19
N LEU A 15 7.94 10.31 -1.17
CA LEU A 15 6.61 10.91 -1.33
C LEU A 15 5.53 9.86 -1.62
N PHE A 16 5.86 8.81 -2.38
CA PHE A 16 4.93 7.73 -2.67
C PHE A 16 4.61 6.88 -1.43
N ASP A 17 5.61 6.59 -0.60
CA ASP A 17 5.46 5.87 0.66
C ASP A 17 4.69 6.70 1.70
N GLU A 18 4.88 8.01 1.69
CA GLU A 18 4.13 8.96 2.52
C GLU A 18 2.66 9.02 2.10
N LEU A 19 2.38 9.22 0.81
CA LEU A 19 1.03 9.18 0.27
C LEU A 19 0.33 7.86 0.58
N SER A 20 1.01 6.73 0.38
CA SER A 20 0.47 5.40 0.66
C SER A 20 0.11 5.19 2.14
N ARG A 21 0.89 5.78 3.06
CA ARG A 21 0.61 5.76 4.50
C ARG A 21 -0.59 6.63 4.87
N LEU A 22 -0.74 7.80 4.25
CA LEU A 22 -1.85 8.72 4.52
C LEU A 22 -3.19 8.16 4.04
N THR A 23 -3.21 7.50 2.89
CA THR A 23 -4.45 7.01 2.28
C THR A 23 -4.80 5.56 2.65
N GLY A 24 -4.01 4.92 3.51
CA GLY A 24 -4.21 3.51 3.89
C GLY A 24 -4.11 2.56 2.69
N GLY A 25 -3.30 2.90 1.69
CA GLY A 25 -3.18 2.16 0.44
C GLY A 25 -4.30 2.40 -0.59
N SER A 26 -5.36 3.14 -0.22
CA SER A 26 -6.39 3.55 -1.19
C SER A 26 -5.83 4.65 -2.09
N ARG A 27 -5.82 4.42 -3.40
CA ARG A 27 -5.25 5.36 -4.37
C ARG A 27 -6.30 6.40 -4.74
N SER A 28 -6.13 7.65 -4.33
CA SER A 28 -6.97 8.76 -4.82
C SER A 28 -6.74 8.94 -6.33
N PRO A 29 -7.77 8.79 -7.19
CA PRO A 29 -7.59 8.74 -8.64
C PRO A 29 -7.03 10.03 -9.27
N SER A 30 -7.42 11.20 -8.75
CA SER A 30 -7.08 12.49 -9.37
C SER A 30 -5.62 12.90 -9.14
N ALA A 31 -5.08 12.62 -7.95
CA ALA A 31 -3.75 13.03 -7.56
C ALA A 31 -2.64 12.19 -8.24
N ILE A 32 -2.95 10.94 -8.57
CA ILE A 32 -2.03 10.03 -9.26
C ILE A 32 -1.96 10.33 -10.77
N ASP A 33 -2.98 10.97 -11.33
CA ASP A 33 -3.12 11.15 -12.78
C ASP A 33 -2.12 12.17 -13.36
N GLY A 34 -1.86 13.26 -12.62
CA GLY A 34 -0.84 14.25 -12.97
C GLY A 34 0.57 13.66 -12.96
N PHE A 35 0.91 12.93 -11.89
CA PHE A 35 2.18 12.21 -11.79
C PHE A 35 2.32 11.14 -12.88
N GLY A 36 1.28 10.33 -13.11
CA GLY A 36 1.28 9.29 -14.14
C GLY A 36 1.51 9.85 -15.54
N THR A 37 0.94 11.03 -15.83
CA THR A 37 1.14 11.73 -17.10
C THR A 37 2.56 12.26 -17.26
N ALA A 38 3.13 12.90 -16.24
CA ALA A 38 4.51 13.37 -16.27
C ALA A 38 5.49 12.20 -16.43
N LYS A 39 5.28 11.10 -15.70
CA LYS A 39 6.10 9.89 -15.79
C LYS A 39 6.11 9.29 -17.19
N ARG A 40 4.95 9.14 -17.84
CA ARG A 40 4.86 8.66 -19.24
C ARG A 40 5.72 9.52 -20.17
N LYS A 41 5.60 10.86 -20.06
CA LYS A 41 6.40 11.78 -20.87
C LYS A 41 7.91 11.62 -20.61
N ILE A 42 8.33 11.45 -19.36
CA ILE A 42 9.74 11.18 -19.02
C ILE A 42 10.23 9.89 -19.70
N ASP A 43 9.45 8.82 -19.61
CA ASP A 43 9.79 7.52 -20.19
C ASP A 43 9.89 7.60 -21.73
N ASP A 44 8.97 8.33 -22.37
CA ASP A 44 9.01 8.61 -23.80
C ASP A 44 10.30 9.37 -24.19
N ARG A 45 10.62 10.47 -23.49
CA ARG A 45 11.85 11.26 -23.77
C ARG A 45 13.12 10.47 -23.54
N ARG A 46 13.16 9.60 -22.52
CA ARG A 46 14.25 8.64 -22.32
C ARG A 46 14.37 7.64 -23.47
N GLY A 47 13.24 7.18 -24.01
CA GLY A 47 13.19 6.35 -25.21
C GLY A 47 13.81 7.06 -26.42
N LEU A 48 13.39 8.29 -26.71
CA LEU A 48 13.98 9.10 -27.78
C LEU A 48 15.48 9.33 -27.56
N MET A 49 15.89 9.66 -26.34
CA MET A 49 17.30 9.91 -26.02
C MET A 49 18.17 8.66 -26.26
N ARG A 50 17.69 7.46 -25.95
CA ARG A 50 18.39 6.20 -26.28
C ARG A 50 18.56 6.05 -27.80
N SER A 51 17.52 6.30 -28.58
CA SER A 51 17.58 6.24 -30.05
C SER A 51 18.58 7.25 -30.64
N VAL A 52 18.58 8.49 -30.13
CA VAL A 52 19.52 9.54 -30.58
C VAL A 52 20.96 9.17 -30.24
N ARG A 53 21.22 8.64 -29.03
CA ARG A 53 22.55 8.18 -28.62
C ARG A 53 23.04 6.99 -29.44
N TYR A 54 22.14 6.06 -29.77
CA TYR A 54 22.46 4.94 -30.64
C TYR A 54 22.90 5.43 -32.03
N ARG A 55 22.11 6.30 -32.67
CA ARG A 55 22.46 6.89 -33.98
C ARG A 55 23.79 7.64 -33.95
N ARG A 56 24.02 8.41 -32.88
CA ARG A 56 25.30 9.10 -32.66
C ARG A 56 26.48 8.11 -32.59
N SER A 57 26.29 6.98 -31.92
CA SER A 57 27.31 5.93 -31.83
C SER A 57 27.64 5.38 -33.21
N GLU A 58 26.64 5.06 -34.04
CA GLU A 58 26.85 4.60 -35.43
C GLU A 58 27.66 5.60 -36.25
N LEU A 59 27.33 6.90 -36.16
CA LEU A 59 28.06 7.95 -36.86
C LEU A 59 29.50 8.09 -36.39
N LEU A 60 29.79 7.88 -35.10
CA LEU A 60 31.17 7.84 -34.62
C LEU A 60 31.95 6.66 -35.16
N GLU A 61 31.30 5.53 -35.45
CA GLU A 61 31.93 4.40 -36.14
C GLU A 61 32.19 4.72 -37.62
N GLU A 62 31.21 5.32 -38.30
CA GLU A 62 31.35 5.78 -39.69
C GLU A 62 32.49 6.80 -39.81
N ARG A 63 32.55 7.78 -38.91
CA ARG A 63 33.62 8.77 -38.79
C ARG A 63 35.00 8.10 -38.69
N ARG A 64 35.17 7.14 -37.78
CA ARG A 64 36.42 6.38 -37.61
C ARG A 64 36.82 5.64 -38.89
N TRP A 65 35.85 5.08 -39.61
CA TRP A 65 36.11 4.37 -40.86
C TRP A 65 36.55 5.32 -41.98
N ILE A 66 35.88 6.47 -42.12
CA ILE A 66 36.25 7.51 -43.10
C ILE A 66 37.64 8.07 -42.80
N GLU A 67 37.97 8.35 -41.54
CA GLU A 67 39.32 8.78 -41.12
C GLU A 67 40.39 7.74 -41.54
N SER A 68 40.10 6.45 -41.39
CA SER A 68 40.99 5.38 -41.83
C SER A 68 41.15 5.32 -43.36
N GLU A 69 40.09 5.55 -44.12
CA GLU A 69 40.15 5.61 -45.59
C GLU A 69 40.95 6.82 -46.07
N ILE A 70 40.72 8.00 -45.48
CA ILE A 70 41.49 9.24 -45.75
C ILE A 70 42.99 8.95 -45.58
N HIS A 71 43.38 8.36 -44.45
CA HIS A 71 44.78 7.99 -44.22
C HIS A 71 45.31 6.96 -45.24
N GLY A 72 44.46 6.05 -45.70
CA GLY A 72 44.78 5.13 -46.80
C GLY A 72 45.07 5.86 -48.12
N PHE A 73 44.20 6.81 -48.49
CA PHE A 73 44.37 7.62 -49.70
C PHE A 73 45.60 8.53 -49.64
N GLU A 74 45.86 9.16 -48.50
CA GLU A 74 47.06 9.98 -48.28
C GLU A 74 48.34 9.16 -48.51
N ARG A 75 48.42 7.95 -47.94
CA ARG A 75 49.57 7.05 -48.18
C ARG A 75 49.68 6.63 -49.63
N ALA A 76 48.58 6.31 -50.29
CA ALA A 76 48.58 5.94 -51.70
C ALA A 76 49.05 7.10 -52.59
N LEU A 77 48.65 8.34 -52.30
CA LEU A 77 49.11 9.54 -53.02
C LEU A 77 50.62 9.73 -52.90
N VAL A 78 51.22 9.48 -51.72
CA VAL A 78 52.68 9.53 -51.54
C VAL A 78 53.38 8.52 -52.44
N LEU A 79 52.89 7.28 -52.47
CA LEU A 79 53.47 6.20 -53.29
C LEU A 79 53.33 6.49 -54.80
N VAL A 80 52.17 6.96 -55.25
CA VAL A 80 51.95 7.33 -56.66
C VAL A 80 52.82 8.53 -57.04
N GLY A 81 52.96 9.52 -56.16
CA GLY A 81 53.84 10.67 -56.39
C GLY A 81 55.30 10.27 -56.60
N GLN A 82 55.81 9.31 -55.82
CA GLN A 82 57.15 8.74 -56.01
C GLN A 82 57.27 8.03 -57.37
N ALA A 83 56.30 7.17 -57.71
CA ALA A 83 56.30 6.45 -58.98
C ALA A 83 56.20 7.38 -60.22
N VAL A 84 55.42 8.46 -60.14
CA VAL A 84 55.29 9.46 -61.21
C VAL A 84 56.57 10.28 -61.39
N ALA A 85 57.30 10.56 -60.31
CA ALA A 85 58.60 11.22 -60.38
C ALA A 85 59.64 10.34 -61.10
N GLU A 86 59.54 9.02 -60.95
CA GLU A 86 60.44 8.05 -61.59
C GLU A 86 60.02 7.67 -63.03
N ALA A 87 58.72 7.64 -63.32
CA ALA A 87 58.17 7.25 -64.61
C ALA A 87 57.35 8.40 -65.21
N SER A 88 57.84 9.01 -66.29
CA SER A 88 57.20 10.12 -67.01
C SER A 88 55.95 9.69 -67.84
N GLY A 89 55.04 8.91 -67.24
CA GLY A 89 53.90 8.30 -67.91
C GLY A 89 52.56 8.98 -67.63
N VAL A 90 51.73 9.17 -68.66
CA VAL A 90 50.38 9.74 -68.61
C VAL A 90 49.44 9.00 -67.65
N GLU A 91 49.64 7.69 -67.47
CA GLU A 91 48.80 6.86 -66.60
C GLU A 91 48.96 7.19 -65.11
N GLY A 92 50.18 7.50 -64.66
CA GLY A 92 50.45 7.85 -63.27
C GLY A 92 49.77 9.17 -62.88
N HIS A 93 49.74 10.15 -63.79
CA HIS A 93 49.02 11.40 -63.57
C HIS A 93 47.51 11.19 -63.43
N ARG A 94 46.90 10.33 -64.26
CA ARG A 94 45.47 9.98 -64.13
C ARG A 94 45.16 9.27 -62.80
N ALA A 95 46.08 8.44 -62.31
CA ALA A 95 45.92 7.78 -61.02
C ALA A 95 45.98 8.78 -59.85
N ASP A 96 46.92 9.72 -59.87
CA ASP A 96 47.03 10.82 -58.88
C ASP A 96 45.73 11.65 -58.82
N VAL A 97 45.22 12.12 -59.97
CA VAL A 97 43.98 12.90 -60.03
C VAL A 97 42.80 12.13 -59.41
N ARG A 98 42.59 10.86 -59.79
CA ARG A 98 41.50 10.04 -59.24
C ARG A 98 41.62 9.82 -57.73
N LEU A 99 42.84 9.69 -57.20
CA LEU A 99 43.06 9.52 -55.76
C LEU A 99 42.76 10.82 -55.01
N ARG A 100 43.14 11.97 -55.56
CA ARG A 100 42.80 13.28 -54.98
C ARG A 100 41.29 13.51 -54.97
N ASP A 101 40.60 13.20 -56.06
CA ASP A 101 39.14 13.33 -56.12
C ASP A 101 38.44 12.48 -55.05
N LYS A 102 38.90 11.23 -54.86
CA LYS A 102 38.40 10.35 -53.79
C LYS A 102 38.70 10.90 -52.40
N LEU A 103 39.91 11.40 -52.18
CA LEU A 103 40.29 12.02 -50.91
C LEU A 103 39.41 13.22 -50.58
N CYS A 104 39.22 14.14 -51.53
CA CYS A 104 38.34 15.30 -51.37
C CYS A 104 36.91 14.87 -51.01
N SER A 105 36.34 13.90 -51.75
CA SER A 105 34.99 13.38 -51.47
C SER A 105 34.87 12.76 -50.07
N ARG A 106 35.91 12.07 -49.57
CA ARG A 106 35.92 11.53 -48.20
C ARG A 106 36.04 12.61 -47.13
N VAL A 107 36.84 13.65 -47.37
CA VAL A 107 36.95 14.80 -46.46
C VAL A 107 35.62 15.56 -46.39
N GLU A 108 34.93 15.75 -47.52
CA GLU A 108 33.59 16.34 -47.54
C GLU A 108 32.60 15.50 -46.72
N ARG A 109 32.56 14.18 -46.95
CA ARG A 109 31.70 13.26 -46.17
C ARG A 109 32.02 13.28 -44.68
N LEU A 110 33.30 13.36 -44.30
CA LEU A 110 33.71 13.48 -42.90
C LEU A 110 33.10 14.74 -42.26
N GLY A 111 33.14 15.87 -42.99
CA GLY A 111 32.52 17.13 -42.55
C GLY A 111 31.00 17.01 -42.35
N GLU A 112 30.29 16.29 -43.23
CA GLU A 112 28.85 16.02 -43.08
C GLU A 112 28.55 15.18 -41.83
N VAL A 113 29.33 14.11 -41.60
CA VAL A 113 29.16 13.22 -40.44
C VAL A 113 29.41 13.98 -39.13
N ASP A 114 30.44 14.83 -39.07
CA ASP A 114 30.72 15.68 -37.90
C ASP A 114 29.57 16.66 -37.63
N GLN A 115 28.97 17.26 -38.67
CA GLN A 115 27.79 18.11 -38.53
C GLN A 115 26.58 17.33 -37.97
N GLU A 116 26.31 16.12 -38.47
CA GLU A 116 25.22 15.26 -37.97
C GLU A 116 25.43 14.89 -36.50
N ILE A 117 26.66 14.52 -36.11
CA ILE A 117 27.03 14.24 -34.71
C ILE A 117 26.77 15.47 -33.83
N HIS A 118 27.18 16.66 -34.27
CA HIS A 118 26.93 17.89 -33.52
C HIS A 118 25.44 18.21 -33.34
N LEU A 119 24.61 17.95 -34.35
CA LEU A 119 23.16 18.12 -34.25
C LEU A 119 22.54 17.13 -33.25
N LEU A 120 22.98 15.87 -33.26
CA LEU A 120 22.52 14.86 -32.31
C LEU A 120 22.96 15.21 -30.87
N ASP A 121 24.16 15.74 -30.68
CA ASP A 121 24.65 16.21 -29.37
C ASP A 121 23.80 17.35 -28.80
N ARG A 122 23.44 18.33 -29.64
CA ARG A 122 22.47 19.37 -29.24
C ARG A 122 21.13 18.75 -28.87
N ARG A 123 20.63 17.80 -29.66
CA ARG A 123 19.33 17.15 -29.39
C ARG A 123 19.33 16.35 -28.09
N VAL A 124 20.41 15.62 -27.78
CA VAL A 124 20.57 14.95 -26.47
C VAL A 124 20.53 15.98 -25.35
N SER A 125 21.22 17.11 -25.51
CA SER A 125 21.24 18.17 -24.50
C SER A 125 19.84 18.75 -24.26
N THR A 126 19.07 19.00 -25.33
CA THR A 126 17.66 19.42 -25.22
C THR A 126 16.79 18.38 -24.53
N LEU A 127 16.92 17.10 -24.89
CA LEU A 127 16.13 16.03 -24.26
C LEU A 127 16.45 15.86 -22.77
N VAL A 128 17.70 16.09 -22.36
CA VAL A 128 18.09 16.08 -20.94
C VAL A 128 17.38 17.21 -20.20
N ALA A 129 17.40 18.44 -20.73
CA ALA A 129 16.69 19.57 -20.12
C ALA A 129 15.17 19.33 -20.05
N GLU A 130 14.56 18.80 -21.12
CA GLU A 130 13.14 18.43 -21.13
C GLU A 130 12.81 17.37 -20.06
N ILE A 131 13.70 16.40 -19.82
CA ILE A 131 13.52 15.39 -18.76
C ILE A 131 13.61 16.02 -17.37
N GLU A 132 14.58 16.90 -17.14
CA GLU A 132 14.75 17.58 -15.85
C GLU A 132 13.51 18.44 -15.51
N GLU A 133 12.99 19.20 -16.46
CA GLU A 133 11.75 19.98 -16.28
C GLU A 133 10.55 19.10 -15.95
N LEU A 134 10.39 17.97 -16.66
CA LEU A 134 9.30 17.02 -16.38
C LEU A 134 9.44 16.34 -15.02
N GLN A 135 10.68 16.12 -14.54
CA GLN A 135 10.95 15.58 -13.22
C GLN A 135 10.49 16.56 -12.14
N ASP A 136 10.77 17.85 -12.30
CA ASP A 136 10.31 18.89 -11.36
C ASP A 136 8.78 18.95 -11.31
N VAL A 137 8.11 18.95 -12.47
CA VAL A 137 6.63 18.91 -12.56
C VAL A 137 6.06 17.66 -11.88
N ALA A 138 6.71 16.49 -12.03
CA ALA A 138 6.28 15.25 -11.39
C ALA A 138 6.41 15.30 -9.87
N LEU A 139 7.49 15.89 -9.34
CA LEU A 139 7.70 16.07 -7.90
C LEU A 139 6.69 17.05 -7.31
N GLU A 140 6.42 18.17 -7.99
CA GLU A 140 5.45 19.16 -7.54
C GLU A 140 4.03 18.56 -7.47
N ALA A 141 3.63 17.78 -8.48
CA ALA A 141 2.35 17.07 -8.48
C ALA A 141 2.23 16.08 -7.31
N LEU A 142 3.30 15.36 -6.96
CA LEU A 142 3.32 14.44 -5.82
C LEU A 142 3.27 15.18 -4.47
N ARG A 143 3.97 16.31 -4.33
CA ARG A 143 3.92 17.12 -3.10
C ARG A 143 2.51 17.64 -2.85
N HIS A 144 1.86 18.18 -3.89
CA HIS A 144 0.47 18.63 -3.80
C HIS A 144 -0.48 17.47 -3.47
N ALA A 145 -0.25 16.27 -4.02
CA ALA A 145 -1.03 15.08 -3.67
C ALA A 145 -0.92 14.70 -2.19
N VAL A 146 0.29 14.78 -1.62
CA VAL A 146 0.53 14.53 -0.19
C VAL A 146 -0.20 15.56 0.68
N GLU A 147 -0.08 16.85 0.35
CA GLU A 147 -0.74 17.93 1.10
C GLU A 147 -2.27 17.76 1.15
N LEU A 148 -2.90 17.44 0.00
CA LEU A 148 -4.33 17.15 -0.06
C LEU A 148 -4.71 15.94 0.81
N ALA A 149 -3.92 14.86 0.77
CA ALA A 149 -4.18 13.66 1.58
C ALA A 149 -4.06 13.95 3.09
N GLU A 150 -3.15 14.82 3.49
CA GLU A 150 -3.04 15.27 4.89
C GLU A 150 -4.27 16.10 5.32
N GLU A 151 -4.76 16.99 4.45
CA GLU A 151 -5.98 17.75 4.69
C GLU A 151 -7.21 16.86 4.84
N GLU A 152 -7.39 15.89 3.94
CA GLU A 152 -8.48 14.92 4.00
C GLU A 152 -8.42 14.08 5.28
N LYS A 153 -7.23 13.61 5.68
CA LYS A 153 -7.03 12.88 6.93
C LYS A 153 -7.39 13.74 8.14
N ARG A 154 -6.94 15.00 8.19
CA ARG A 154 -7.28 15.94 9.27
C ARG A 154 -8.79 16.19 9.34
N ALA A 155 -9.45 16.35 8.20
CA ALA A 155 -10.91 16.53 8.13
C ALA A 155 -11.66 15.28 8.62
N ALA A 156 -11.22 14.08 8.21
CA ALA A 156 -11.81 12.82 8.64
C ALA A 156 -11.65 12.59 10.15
N GLU A 157 -10.49 12.92 10.71
CA GLU A 157 -10.23 12.84 12.15
C GLU A 157 -11.07 13.86 12.94
N ALA A 158 -11.18 15.10 12.47
CA ALA A 158 -12.05 16.11 13.09
C ALA A 158 -13.52 15.66 13.10
N LEU A 159 -14.01 15.07 12.00
CA LEU A 159 -15.35 14.48 11.93
C LEU A 159 -15.52 13.29 12.88
N ARG A 160 -14.50 12.44 13.05
CA ARG A 160 -14.51 11.34 14.02
C ARG A 160 -14.59 11.87 15.44
N VAL A 161 -13.75 12.84 15.81
CA VAL A 161 -13.76 13.47 17.15
C VAL A 161 -15.08 14.18 17.42
N SER A 162 -15.63 14.89 16.44
CA SER A 162 -16.94 15.54 16.54
C SER A 162 -18.05 14.53 16.78
N ARG A 163 -18.08 13.40 16.04
CA ARG A 163 -19.03 12.31 16.25
C ARG A 163 -18.92 11.70 17.65
N ILE A 164 -17.70 11.44 18.12
CA ILE A 164 -17.45 10.93 19.47
C ILE A 164 -17.96 11.92 20.53
N THR A 165 -17.63 13.20 20.38
CA THR A 165 -18.03 14.26 21.32
C THR A 165 -19.55 14.45 21.35
N ALA A 166 -20.19 14.46 20.19
CA ALA A 166 -21.65 14.57 20.08
C ALA A 166 -22.36 13.35 20.68
N ARG A 167 -21.73 12.16 20.60
CA ARG A 167 -22.22 10.95 21.27
C ARG A 167 -22.15 11.10 22.79
N TYR A 168 -21.02 11.55 23.33
CA TYR A 168 -20.88 11.82 24.78
C TYR A 168 -21.93 12.81 25.29
N ARG A 169 -22.19 13.91 24.56
CA ARG A 169 -23.24 14.87 24.96
C ARG A 169 -24.65 14.26 24.99
N ARG A 170 -24.96 13.33 24.09
CA ARG A 170 -26.27 12.65 24.05
C ARG A 170 -26.46 11.65 25.18
N MET A 171 -25.38 11.01 25.66
CA MET A 171 -25.45 10.02 26.73
C MET A 171 -25.68 10.63 28.12
N GLY A 172 -25.58 11.95 28.28
CA GLY A 172 -25.67 12.61 29.60
C GLY A 172 -24.45 12.31 30.48
N GLU A 173 -24.27 13.09 31.55
CA GLU A 173 -23.34 12.73 32.63
C GLU A 173 -23.93 11.51 33.36
N VAL A 174 -23.48 10.31 33.03
CA VAL A 174 -23.83 9.11 33.79
C VAL A 174 -23.05 9.17 35.10
N GLU A 175 -23.76 9.24 36.23
CA GLU A 175 -23.15 9.15 37.56
C GLU A 175 -22.32 7.87 37.63
N PRO A 176 -20.99 7.96 37.82
CA PRO A 176 -20.08 6.82 37.68
C PRO A 176 -20.28 5.74 38.75
N ASP A 177 -21.06 6.02 39.78
CA ASP A 177 -21.15 5.23 41.01
C ASP A 177 -22.24 4.15 40.98
N VAL A 178 -23.05 4.04 39.91
CA VAL A 178 -24.15 3.06 39.79
C VAL A 178 -23.86 1.93 38.77
N MET A 179 -22.59 1.74 38.38
CA MET A 179 -22.21 0.84 37.27
C MET A 179 -21.65 -0.52 37.71
N TRP A 180 -22.29 -1.13 38.71
CA TRP A 180 -21.96 -2.47 39.19
C TRP A 180 -23.18 -3.38 39.12
N SER A 181 -23.07 -4.52 38.42
CA SER A 181 -24.11 -5.54 38.36
C SER A 181 -23.65 -6.80 39.10
N PRO A 182 -24.37 -7.28 40.13
CA PRO A 182 -24.06 -8.56 40.79
C PRO A 182 -24.28 -9.75 39.86
N THR A 183 -25.12 -9.58 38.84
CA THR A 183 -25.43 -10.61 37.84
C THR A 183 -24.61 -10.35 36.58
N PRO A 184 -24.04 -11.39 35.94
CA PRO A 184 -23.31 -11.20 34.69
C PRO A 184 -24.18 -10.54 33.63
N VAL A 185 -23.63 -9.52 32.96
CA VAL A 185 -24.27 -8.89 31.80
C VAL A 185 -23.80 -9.63 30.54
N TYR A 186 -24.73 -10.04 29.68
CA TYR A 186 -24.36 -10.74 28.45
C TYR A 186 -24.20 -9.78 27.28
N GLY A 187 -23.22 -10.05 26.42
CA GLY A 187 -23.01 -9.31 25.17
C GLY A 187 -22.27 -10.15 24.13
N TYR A 188 -22.15 -9.61 22.92
CA TYR A 188 -21.56 -10.30 21.78
C TYR A 188 -20.18 -9.73 21.44
N ARG A 189 -19.22 -10.58 21.10
CA ARG A 189 -17.86 -10.17 20.77
C ARG A 189 -17.33 -10.92 19.57
N VAL A 190 -16.43 -10.26 18.83
CA VAL A 190 -15.70 -10.80 17.69
C VAL A 190 -14.22 -10.96 18.04
N TRP A 191 -13.59 -11.97 17.44
CA TRP A 191 -12.15 -12.17 17.43
C TRP A 191 -11.68 -12.42 16.01
N VAL A 192 -10.53 -11.84 15.65
CA VAL A 192 -9.80 -12.26 14.45
C VAL A 192 -9.03 -13.52 14.78
N LEU A 193 -9.11 -14.53 13.91
CA LEU A 193 -8.33 -15.75 14.07
C LEU A 193 -7.10 -15.66 13.16
N ASP A 194 -5.93 -15.70 13.79
CA ASP A 194 -4.65 -15.82 13.11
C ASP A 194 -4.00 -17.18 13.46
N HIS A 195 -2.86 -17.48 12.85
CA HIS A 195 -2.07 -18.69 13.04
C HIS A 195 -1.71 -18.95 14.51
N ASP A 196 -1.60 -17.91 15.32
CA ASP A 196 -1.21 -18.03 16.71
C ASP A 196 -2.39 -17.97 17.69
N GLY A 197 -3.62 -17.55 17.33
CA GLY A 197 -4.73 -17.53 18.29
C GLY A 197 -5.92 -16.63 17.98
N TYR A 198 -6.69 -16.38 19.03
CA TYR A 198 -7.86 -15.48 19.03
C TYR A 198 -7.44 -14.07 19.44
N HIS A 199 -7.59 -13.11 18.53
CA HIS A 199 -7.19 -11.72 18.76
C HIS A 199 -8.40 -10.82 18.92
N GLY A 200 -8.45 -10.08 20.03
CA GLY A 200 -9.34 -8.93 20.15
C GLY A 200 -8.75 -7.68 19.50
N ALA A 201 -9.39 -6.54 19.69
CA ALA A 201 -8.92 -5.26 19.12
C ALA A 201 -7.54 -4.76 19.64
N ARG A 202 -6.99 -5.36 20.71
CA ARG A 202 -5.75 -4.90 21.35
C ARG A 202 -4.75 -6.01 21.59
N GLU A 203 -5.25 -7.15 22.03
CA GLU A 203 -4.40 -8.22 22.52
C GLU A 203 -5.05 -9.57 22.25
N ARG A 204 -4.18 -10.56 22.28
CA ARG A 204 -4.52 -11.96 22.14
C ARG A 204 -5.18 -12.48 23.40
N TRP A 205 -6.23 -13.27 23.22
CA TRP A 205 -6.88 -14.01 24.29
C TRP A 205 -6.16 -15.35 24.45
N LEU A 206 -5.58 -15.58 25.63
CA LEU A 206 -4.87 -16.82 25.96
C LEU A 206 -5.81 -17.92 26.52
N GLY A 207 -7.05 -17.54 26.80
CA GLY A 207 -8.08 -18.42 27.33
C GLY A 207 -9.48 -17.82 27.15
N PRO A 208 -10.53 -18.53 27.58
CA PRO A 208 -11.90 -18.07 27.43
C PRO A 208 -12.27 -16.97 28.43
N GLU A 209 -11.46 -16.74 29.48
CA GLU A 209 -11.61 -15.60 30.37
C GLU A 209 -10.51 -14.58 30.13
N MET A 210 -10.87 -13.31 30.20
CA MET A 210 -9.95 -12.20 30.07
C MET A 210 -10.34 -11.07 31.02
N ALA A 211 -9.33 -10.49 31.68
CA ALA A 211 -9.47 -9.25 32.43
C ALA A 211 -8.87 -8.08 31.63
N ALA A 212 -9.57 -6.95 31.63
CA ALA A 212 -9.13 -5.73 31.00
C ALA A 212 -7.96 -5.11 31.78
N THR A 213 -6.96 -4.62 31.07
CA THR A 213 -5.87 -3.85 31.67
C THR A 213 -5.80 -2.45 31.08
N CYS A 214 -5.33 -1.50 31.88
CA CYS A 214 -5.07 -0.13 31.43
C CYS A 214 -3.82 0.41 32.13
N PRO A 215 -2.93 1.11 31.41
CA PRO A 215 -1.77 1.75 32.04
C PRO A 215 -2.15 2.96 32.92
N ILE A 216 -3.38 3.48 32.79
CA ILE A 216 -3.88 4.58 33.62
C ILE A 216 -4.35 4.00 34.96
N PRO A 217 -3.90 4.54 36.12
CA PRO A 217 -4.33 4.05 37.42
C PRO A 217 -5.85 4.15 37.67
N GLY A 218 -6.39 3.22 38.44
CA GLY A 218 -7.80 3.18 38.85
C GLY A 218 -8.58 2.02 38.22
N ASP A 219 -9.86 1.93 38.57
CA ASP A 219 -10.74 0.83 38.13
C ASP A 219 -11.02 0.89 36.63
N VAL A 220 -10.97 -0.28 35.98
CA VAL A 220 -11.21 -0.46 34.55
C VAL A 220 -12.58 -1.10 34.34
N PRO A 221 -13.39 -0.63 33.37
CA PRO A 221 -13.18 0.54 32.51
C PRO A 221 -13.25 1.88 33.27
N HIS A 222 -12.37 2.82 32.89
CA HIS A 222 -12.48 4.20 33.34
C HIS A 222 -13.69 4.87 32.69
N THR A 223 -14.53 5.48 33.51
CA THR A 223 -15.80 6.14 33.12
C THR A 223 -15.63 7.63 32.88
N ASP A 224 -14.53 8.21 33.32
CA ASP A 224 -14.18 9.64 33.22
C ASP A 224 -13.63 10.06 31.84
N GLY A 225 -13.65 9.17 30.85
CA GLY A 225 -13.19 9.46 29.50
C GLY A 225 -11.67 9.59 29.33
N ARG A 226 -10.85 9.40 30.38
CA ARG A 226 -9.37 9.48 30.27
C ARG A 226 -8.79 8.45 29.29
N CYS A 227 -9.51 7.35 29.07
CA CYS A 227 -9.14 6.33 28.08
C CYS A 227 -9.49 6.66 26.63
N ALA A 228 -10.12 7.80 26.32
CA ALA A 228 -10.51 8.15 24.95
C ALA A 228 -9.31 8.28 23.99
N LEU A 229 -8.12 8.60 24.53
CA LEU A 229 -6.87 8.69 23.78
C LEU A 229 -6.30 7.32 23.40
N VAL A 230 -6.68 6.26 24.10
CA VAL A 230 -6.36 4.90 23.67
C VAL A 230 -7.41 4.55 22.62
N ALA A 231 -7.01 4.32 21.37
CA ALA A 231 -7.84 4.30 20.14
C ALA A 231 -9.19 3.56 20.19
N PHE A 232 -9.44 2.76 21.23
CA PHE A 232 -10.65 1.96 21.46
C PHE A 232 -11.19 2.01 22.91
N GLY A 233 -10.79 2.93 23.79
CA GLY A 233 -11.23 2.98 25.21
C GLY A 233 -10.75 1.80 26.07
N CYS A 234 -10.63 1.93 27.39
CA CYS A 234 -10.26 0.81 28.26
C CYS A 234 -11.47 -0.11 28.55
N GLY A 235 -11.24 -1.33 29.05
CA GLY A 235 -12.28 -2.34 29.23
C GLY A 235 -12.48 -3.28 28.04
N ILE A 236 -13.04 -4.45 28.31
CA ILE A 236 -13.41 -5.43 27.29
C ILE A 236 -14.76 -5.05 26.72
N TYR A 237 -14.79 -4.68 25.45
CA TYR A 237 -16.02 -4.35 24.74
C TYR A 237 -16.83 -5.58 24.33
N ALA A 238 -18.15 -5.53 24.47
CA ALA A 238 -19.07 -6.46 23.85
C ALA A 238 -20.31 -5.70 23.36
N ALA A 239 -20.80 -6.00 22.16
CA ALA A 239 -22.00 -5.40 21.60
C ALA A 239 -23.27 -5.94 22.30
N LYS A 240 -24.36 -5.16 22.24
CA LYS A 240 -25.68 -5.57 22.76
C LYS A 240 -26.41 -6.53 21.85
N SER A 241 -26.15 -6.46 20.55
CA SER A 241 -26.73 -7.29 19.51
C SER A 241 -25.64 -7.79 18.56
N VAL A 242 -25.96 -8.85 17.81
CA VAL A 242 -25.04 -9.34 16.77
C VAL A 242 -25.00 -8.35 15.60
N GLU A 243 -26.08 -7.63 15.31
CA GLU A 243 -26.13 -6.59 14.29
C GLU A 243 -25.16 -5.44 14.58
N ASP A 244 -25.19 -4.89 15.81
CA ASP A 244 -24.28 -3.83 16.21
C ASP A 244 -22.82 -4.28 16.10
N LEU A 245 -22.53 -5.55 16.44
CA LEU A 245 -21.20 -6.14 16.28
C LEU A 245 -20.81 -6.25 14.80
N MET A 246 -21.70 -6.79 13.96
CA MET A 246 -21.41 -7.10 12.56
C MET A 246 -21.32 -5.86 11.68
N GLU A 247 -21.97 -4.75 12.06
CA GLU A 247 -21.80 -3.44 11.45
C GLU A 247 -20.38 -2.88 11.73
N GLU A 248 -19.89 -3.02 12.96
CA GLU A 248 -18.54 -2.57 13.34
C GLU A 248 -17.43 -3.42 12.71
N VAL A 249 -17.71 -4.68 12.40
CA VAL A 249 -16.77 -5.66 11.83
C VAL A 249 -16.67 -5.60 10.31
N GLY A 250 -17.46 -4.76 9.62
CA GLY A 250 -17.63 -4.75 8.15
C GLY A 250 -16.35 -4.83 7.28
N GLY A 251 -15.16 -4.48 7.80
CA GLY A 251 -13.88 -4.64 7.10
C GLY A 251 -13.11 -5.96 7.31
N THR A 252 -13.51 -6.85 8.23
CA THR A 252 -12.79 -8.09 8.59
C THR A 252 -13.38 -9.36 7.96
N ARG A 253 -14.44 -9.24 7.15
CA ARG A 253 -15.22 -10.36 6.59
C ARG A 253 -14.46 -11.23 5.57
N GLY A 254 -13.32 -10.77 5.06
CA GLY A 254 -12.46 -11.56 4.16
C GLY A 254 -11.55 -12.59 4.87
N GLY A 255 -11.43 -12.54 6.20
CA GLY A 255 -10.54 -13.39 6.99
C GLY A 255 -11.25 -14.47 7.81
N ARG A 256 -10.49 -15.29 8.54
CA ARG A 256 -11.03 -16.22 9.54
C ARG A 256 -11.34 -15.44 10.82
N PHE A 257 -12.54 -15.58 11.36
CA PHE A 257 -12.96 -14.87 12.57
C PHE A 257 -13.89 -15.73 13.43
N ALA A 258 -14.07 -15.34 14.68
CA ALA A 258 -15.02 -15.97 15.58
C ALA A 258 -15.93 -14.92 16.19
N VAL A 259 -17.17 -15.31 16.44
CA VAL A 259 -18.18 -14.51 17.12
C VAL A 259 -18.69 -15.31 18.30
N GLY A 260 -18.88 -14.66 19.44
CA GLY A 260 -19.26 -15.36 20.65
C GLY A 260 -20.05 -14.52 21.61
N LEU A 261 -20.81 -15.23 22.45
CA LEU A 261 -21.51 -14.68 23.60
C LEU A 261 -20.56 -14.66 24.79
N VAL A 262 -20.42 -13.50 25.42
CA VAL A 262 -19.58 -13.29 26.60
C VAL A 262 -20.42 -12.88 27.79
N ALA A 263 -20.08 -13.43 28.95
CA ALA A 263 -20.58 -12.99 30.25
C ALA A 263 -19.61 -11.95 30.82
N LEU A 264 -20.11 -10.76 31.09
CA LEU A 264 -19.36 -9.61 31.60
C LEU A 264 -19.56 -9.50 33.11
N LYS A 265 -18.47 -9.33 33.86
CA LYS A 265 -18.48 -9.21 35.33
C LYS A 265 -17.52 -8.11 35.81
N GLY A 266 -17.62 -7.79 37.10
CA GLY A 266 -16.88 -6.68 37.72
C GLY A 266 -17.54 -5.35 37.43
N LYS A 267 -16.74 -4.31 37.18
CA LYS A 267 -17.27 -3.03 36.69
C LYS A 267 -17.74 -3.17 35.24
N VAL A 268 -19.02 -2.87 34.99
CA VAL A 268 -19.62 -2.92 33.65
C VAL A 268 -20.25 -1.58 33.32
N VAL A 269 -19.77 -0.95 32.26
CA VAL A 269 -20.24 0.34 31.77
C VAL A 269 -21.04 0.11 30.50
N GLU A 270 -22.31 0.46 30.54
CA GLU A 270 -23.19 0.40 29.38
C GLU A 270 -22.95 1.60 28.43
N HIS A 271 -23.04 1.32 27.13
CA HIS A 271 -23.01 2.29 26.04
C HIS A 271 -24.19 2.04 25.10
N ASP A 272 -24.47 2.94 24.16
CA ASP A 272 -25.65 2.78 23.29
C ASP A 272 -25.68 1.43 22.55
N ARG A 273 -24.51 0.96 22.08
CA ARG A 273 -24.36 -0.25 21.24
C ARG A 273 -23.77 -1.46 21.95
N GLY A 274 -23.37 -1.33 23.21
CA GLY A 274 -22.56 -2.34 23.85
C GLY A 274 -22.28 -2.06 25.32
N TYR A 275 -21.35 -2.82 25.85
CA TYR A 275 -20.88 -2.76 27.21
C TYR A 275 -19.35 -2.73 27.20
N ARG A 276 -18.76 -2.17 28.24
CA ARG A 276 -17.34 -2.35 28.57
C ARG A 276 -17.23 -2.94 29.94
N ALA A 277 -16.49 -4.03 30.07
CA ALA A 277 -16.34 -4.73 31.33
C ALA A 277 -14.90 -4.80 31.80
N GLU A 278 -14.76 -4.94 33.10
CA GLU A 278 -13.50 -5.32 33.75
C GLU A 278 -13.10 -6.73 33.35
N VAL A 279 -14.02 -7.69 33.38
CA VAL A 279 -13.75 -9.09 33.04
C VAL A 279 -14.82 -9.63 32.11
N ALA A 280 -14.41 -10.44 31.14
CA ALA A 280 -15.30 -11.14 30.24
C ALA A 280 -14.95 -12.63 30.20
N ALA A 281 -15.97 -13.48 30.20
CA ALA A 281 -15.85 -14.92 30.05
C ALA A 281 -16.66 -15.38 28.83
N VAL A 282 -16.02 -16.02 27.86
CA VAL A 282 -16.67 -16.62 26.70
C VAL A 282 -17.57 -17.76 27.17
N ARG A 283 -18.84 -17.69 26.77
CA ARG A 283 -19.83 -18.73 27.03
C ARG A 283 -20.12 -19.53 25.77
N VAL A 284 -20.25 -18.88 24.62
CA VAL A 284 -20.56 -19.56 23.36
C VAL A 284 -19.66 -19.00 22.29
N LEU A 285 -19.20 -19.85 21.36
CA LEU A 285 -18.34 -19.42 20.26
C LEU A 285 -18.75 -20.07 18.93
N VAL A 286 -18.77 -19.26 17.90
CA VAL A 286 -18.95 -19.66 16.50
C VAL A 286 -17.71 -19.23 15.74
N VAL A 287 -17.13 -20.15 14.97
CA VAL A 287 -15.95 -19.88 14.14
C VAL A 287 -16.37 -19.85 12.68
N VAL A 288 -16.03 -18.76 11.99
CA VAL A 288 -16.23 -18.58 10.55
C VAL A 288 -14.89 -18.71 9.86
N ASP A 289 -14.76 -19.69 8.96
CA ASP A 289 -13.55 -19.97 8.22
C ASP A 289 -13.88 -20.21 6.74
N ARG A 290 -13.38 -19.33 5.85
CA ARG A 290 -13.59 -19.41 4.38
C ARG A 290 -15.06 -19.63 3.99
N GLY A 291 -15.98 -18.90 4.63
CA GLY A 291 -17.42 -19.04 4.38
C GLY A 291 -18.05 -20.32 4.94
N THR A 292 -17.35 -21.10 5.76
CA THR A 292 -17.94 -22.21 6.51
C THR A 292 -18.15 -21.78 7.96
N LEU A 293 -19.37 -21.93 8.46
CA LEU A 293 -19.71 -21.70 9.86
C LEU A 293 -19.55 -22.99 10.65
N ARG A 294 -18.62 -22.97 11.61
CA ARG A 294 -18.38 -24.06 12.56
C ARG A 294 -18.89 -23.63 13.92
N VAL A 295 -19.90 -24.33 14.40
CA VAL A 295 -20.46 -24.09 15.73
C VAL A 295 -19.65 -24.87 16.76
N VAL A 296 -19.22 -24.19 17.82
CA VAL A 296 -18.59 -24.83 18.99
C VAL A 296 -19.53 -24.69 20.18
N ASP A 297 -20.05 -25.82 20.67
CA ASP A 297 -20.91 -25.87 21.85
C ASP A 297 -20.09 -25.95 23.14
N VAL A 298 -20.67 -25.51 24.27
CA VAL A 298 -20.07 -25.39 25.61
C VAL A 298 -19.47 -26.67 26.18
N ASP A 299 -19.91 -27.83 25.67
CA ASP A 299 -19.40 -29.13 26.13
C ASP A 299 -17.98 -29.45 25.59
N VAL A 300 -17.51 -28.67 24.62
CA VAL A 300 -16.10 -28.65 24.21
C VAL A 300 -15.34 -27.73 25.15
N SER A 301 -14.20 -28.19 25.67
CA SER A 301 -13.29 -27.36 26.47
C SER A 301 -12.86 -26.12 25.69
N LEU A 302 -13.53 -24.98 25.92
CA LEU A 302 -13.17 -23.68 25.33
C LEU A 302 -11.70 -23.33 25.60
N HIS A 303 -11.14 -23.82 26.71
CA HIS A 303 -9.73 -23.66 27.02
C HIS A 303 -8.81 -24.30 25.98
N ASP A 304 -9.16 -25.48 25.48
CA ASP A 304 -8.35 -26.16 24.47
C ASP A 304 -8.48 -25.45 23.11
N LEU A 305 -9.68 -24.95 22.80
CA LEU A 305 -9.91 -24.16 21.61
C LEU A 305 -9.06 -22.87 21.59
N PHE A 306 -9.00 -22.13 22.70
CA PHE A 306 -8.20 -20.90 22.79
C PHE A 306 -6.68 -21.16 22.80
N LYS A 307 -6.24 -22.36 23.19
CA LYS A 307 -4.83 -22.80 23.08
C LYS A 307 -4.46 -23.18 21.65
N ASP A 308 -5.36 -23.88 20.96
CA ASP A 308 -5.15 -24.33 19.59
C ASP A 308 -6.43 -24.10 18.74
N PRO A 309 -6.49 -23.00 17.97
CA PRO A 309 -7.64 -22.73 17.09
C PRO A 309 -7.82 -23.77 15.98
N SER A 310 -6.88 -24.71 15.79
CA SER A 310 -7.01 -25.81 14.83
C SER A 310 -7.74 -27.03 15.41
N THR A 311 -7.79 -27.19 16.74
CA THR A 311 -8.47 -28.31 17.42
C THR A 311 -9.98 -28.12 17.50
N VAL A 312 -10.60 -27.50 16.50
CA VAL A 312 -12.05 -27.31 16.47
C VAL A 312 -12.72 -28.69 16.38
N ALA A 313 -13.12 -29.24 17.54
CA ALA A 313 -14.03 -30.36 17.60
C ALA A 313 -15.37 -29.85 17.06
N VAL A 314 -15.64 -30.14 15.79
CA VAL A 314 -16.88 -29.74 15.12
C VAL A 314 -18.01 -30.55 15.74
N VAL A 315 -18.78 -29.94 16.65
CA VAL A 315 -20.00 -30.53 17.21
C VAL A 315 -21.10 -30.54 16.15
N ALA A 316 -21.16 -29.49 15.34
CA ALA A 316 -21.99 -29.40 14.14
C ALA A 316 -21.35 -28.43 13.13
N SER A 317 -21.32 -28.83 11.85
CA SER A 317 -21.02 -27.94 10.73
C SER A 317 -22.30 -27.63 9.98
N ARG A 318 -22.58 -26.35 9.76
CA ARG A 318 -23.63 -25.91 8.85
C ARG A 318 -22.95 -25.19 7.70
N GLU A 319 -23.11 -25.70 6.48
CA GLU A 319 -22.67 -24.96 5.29
C GLU A 319 -23.46 -23.65 5.23
N LEU A 320 -22.74 -22.54 5.07
CA LEU A 320 -23.39 -21.26 4.83
C LEU A 320 -23.87 -21.21 3.38
N PRO A 321 -24.97 -20.49 3.09
CA PRO A 321 -25.34 -20.18 1.71
C PRO A 321 -24.20 -19.43 0.98
N GLU A 322 -24.18 -19.54 -0.36
CA GLU A 322 -23.13 -19.02 -1.23
C GLU A 322 -22.79 -17.51 -1.03
N PRO A 323 -21.59 -17.04 -1.47
CA PRO A 323 -20.91 -15.82 -1.01
C PRO A 323 -21.60 -14.46 -1.18
N ASP A 324 -22.76 -14.38 -1.84
CA ASP A 324 -23.56 -13.14 -1.94
C ASP A 324 -24.47 -12.93 -0.71
N ALA A 325 -24.26 -13.70 0.36
CA ALA A 325 -25.17 -13.85 1.49
C ALA A 325 -24.59 -13.36 2.83
N ASP A 326 -23.91 -12.21 2.83
CA ASP A 326 -23.43 -11.54 4.06
C ASP A 326 -24.56 -11.38 5.11
N ASP A 327 -25.77 -11.09 4.64
CA ASP A 327 -26.97 -10.99 5.46
C ASP A 327 -27.42 -12.34 6.02
N ALA A 328 -27.29 -13.43 5.24
CA ALA A 328 -27.68 -14.77 5.67
C ALA A 328 -26.69 -15.38 6.67
N MET A 329 -25.38 -15.11 6.49
CA MET A 329 -24.37 -15.46 7.48
C MET A 329 -24.63 -14.72 8.80
N THR A 330 -24.86 -13.41 8.71
CA THR A 330 -25.17 -12.57 9.88
C THR A 330 -26.42 -13.07 10.61
N ALA A 331 -27.51 -13.36 9.87
CA ALA A 331 -28.73 -13.93 10.43
C ALA A 331 -28.48 -15.29 11.10
N THR A 332 -27.71 -16.18 10.47
CA THR A 332 -27.40 -17.51 11.04
C THR A 332 -26.61 -17.40 12.34
N ILE A 333 -25.59 -16.53 12.39
CA ILE A 333 -24.79 -16.29 13.60
C ILE A 333 -25.68 -15.72 14.70
N ARG A 334 -26.51 -14.72 14.36
CA ARG A 334 -27.44 -14.10 15.29
C ARG A 334 -28.40 -15.12 15.88
N ASP A 335 -29.17 -15.80 15.03
CA ASP A 335 -30.22 -16.73 15.47
C ASP A 335 -29.62 -17.79 16.41
N TYR A 336 -28.43 -18.30 16.11
CA TYR A 336 -27.72 -19.25 16.97
C TYR A 336 -27.30 -18.65 18.32
N LEU A 337 -26.67 -17.47 18.32
CA LEU A 337 -26.15 -16.86 19.54
C LEU A 337 -27.29 -16.34 20.45
N GLU A 338 -28.37 -15.83 19.85
CA GLU A 338 -29.57 -15.38 20.57
C GLU A 338 -30.31 -16.55 21.23
N GLU A 339 -30.52 -17.66 20.51
CA GLU A 339 -31.10 -18.89 21.07
C GLU A 339 -30.30 -19.36 22.31
N ARG A 340 -28.96 -19.26 22.25
CA ARG A 340 -28.10 -19.65 23.38
C ARG A 340 -28.12 -18.62 24.51
N ALA A 341 -28.20 -17.34 24.20
CA ALA A 341 -28.34 -16.28 25.20
C ALA A 341 -29.66 -16.43 25.98
N GLU A 342 -30.77 -16.71 25.30
CA GLU A 342 -32.07 -16.99 25.91
C GLU A 342 -32.00 -18.17 26.88
N ARG A 343 -31.36 -19.28 26.45
CA ARG A 343 -31.16 -20.44 27.32
C ARG A 343 -30.38 -20.06 28.57
N LEU A 344 -29.24 -19.38 28.43
CA LEU A 344 -28.40 -19.02 29.58
C LEU A 344 -29.12 -18.07 30.55
N ASN A 345 -29.93 -17.14 30.04
CA ASN A 345 -30.73 -16.23 30.85
C ASN A 345 -31.88 -16.94 31.58
N ALA A 346 -32.42 -18.03 31.03
CA ALA A 346 -33.50 -18.80 31.67
C ALA A 346 -33.04 -19.55 32.94
N TRP A 347 -31.72 -19.71 33.15
CA TRP A 347 -31.13 -20.43 34.28
C TRP A 347 -30.49 -19.53 35.36
N THR A 348 -30.50 -18.20 35.16
CA THR A 348 -29.96 -17.19 36.09
C THR A 348 -31.07 -16.45 36.81
#